data_AF-A0A946FYV2-F1
#
_entry.id   AF-A0A946FYV2-F1
#
_cell.length_a   1.000
_cell.length_b   1.000
_cell.length_c   1.000
_cell.angle_alpha   90.00
_cell.angle_beta   90.00
_cell.angle_gamma   90.00
#
_symmetry.space_group_name_H-M   'P 1'
#
loop_
_entity.id
_entity.type
_entity.pdbx_description
1 polymer ?
#
loop_
_entity_poly.entity_id
_entity_poly.type
_entity_poly.pdbx_seq_one_letter_code
_entity_poly.pdbx_strand_id
1 'polypeptide(L)'
;MVFGLGRWEAFSHGAETVCYFRWRQVSFAQEQMHAGLLRPGNVATEVFGEIESVINELADAPAVSSIQAPVALLFDYDADFVWAAQPHGAGLSYFGLVFDWYRSLRKLGLSIDILPATDRDFEGYQLIVVPGMIHMPADLKNALSNTSSEVILGLRTCA
;
A
#
# COMPACT_ATOMS: atom_id res chain seq x y z
N MET A 1 3.20 -14.58 -6.88
CA MET A 1 1.76 -14.86 -7.06
C MET A 1 1.21 -15.06 -5.66
N VAL A 2 0.32 -14.18 -5.18
CA VAL A 2 -0.16 -14.22 -3.80
C VAL A 2 -1.40 -15.12 -3.78
N PHE A 3 -1.29 -16.29 -3.13
CA PHE A 3 -2.36 -17.26 -3.02
C PHE A 3 -2.74 -17.46 -1.54
N GLY A 4 -4.02 -17.71 -1.27
CA GLY A 4 -4.62 -17.70 0.08
C GLY A 4 -4.76 -16.29 0.70
N LEU A 5 -3.96 -16.02 1.73
CA LEU A 5 -4.08 -14.88 2.68
C LEU A 5 -4.18 -13.50 2.02
N GLY A 6 -3.50 -13.28 0.87
CA GLY A 6 -3.47 -11.97 0.21
C GLY A 6 -4.81 -11.49 -0.34
N ARG A 7 -5.80 -12.38 -0.46
CA ARG A 7 -7.16 -12.03 -0.93
C ARG A 7 -7.96 -11.33 0.16
N TRP A 8 -8.02 -11.94 1.34
CA TRP A 8 -8.59 -11.34 2.54
C TRP A 8 -7.82 -10.08 2.95
N GLU A 9 -6.50 -10.08 2.74
CA GLU A 9 -5.70 -8.87 2.91
C GLU A 9 -6.22 -7.72 2.03
N ALA A 10 -6.41 -7.94 0.73
CA ALA A 10 -6.92 -6.89 -0.17
C ALA A 10 -8.28 -6.33 0.30
N PHE A 11 -9.24 -7.20 0.66
CA PHE A 11 -10.53 -6.76 1.21
C PHE A 11 -10.38 -6.02 2.54
N SER A 12 -9.48 -6.47 3.43
CA SER A 12 -9.20 -5.79 4.70
C SER A 12 -8.59 -4.39 4.53
N HIS A 13 -7.93 -4.14 3.40
CA HIS A 13 -7.44 -2.82 2.99
C HIS A 13 -8.46 -2.04 2.13
N GLY A 14 -9.70 -2.52 2.02
CA GLY A 14 -10.79 -1.78 1.36
C GLY A 14 -10.96 -2.04 -0.14
N ALA A 15 -10.32 -3.07 -0.72
CA ALA A 15 -10.55 -3.40 -2.12
C ALA A 15 -12.01 -3.85 -2.35
N GLU A 16 -12.74 -3.17 -3.23
CA GLU A 16 -14.11 -3.55 -3.60
C GLU A 16 -14.16 -4.80 -4.48
N THR A 17 -13.07 -5.11 -5.18
CA THR A 17 -12.97 -6.26 -6.09
C THR A 17 -11.53 -6.74 -6.20
N VAL A 18 -11.34 -8.06 -6.25
CA VAL A 18 -10.04 -8.70 -6.51
C VAL A 18 -10.10 -9.43 -7.86
N CYS A 19 -9.36 -8.92 -8.85
CA CYS A 19 -9.30 -9.49 -10.20
C CYS A 19 -8.05 -10.34 -10.39
N TYR A 20 -8.21 -11.61 -10.77
CA TYR A 20 -7.08 -12.50 -11.03
C TYR A 20 -6.54 -12.32 -12.44
N PHE A 21 -5.27 -11.96 -12.54
CA PHE A 21 -4.50 -12.11 -13.76
C PHE A 21 -3.78 -13.47 -13.72
N ARG A 22 -4.18 -14.46 -14.50
CA ARG A 22 -5.08 -14.47 -15.68
C ARG A 22 -6.02 -15.67 -15.64
N TRP A 23 -7.08 -15.65 -16.45
CA TRP A 23 -8.02 -16.77 -16.55
C TRP A 23 -7.35 -18.10 -16.89
N ARG A 24 -6.56 -18.13 -17.96
CA ARG A 24 -5.85 -19.33 -18.43
C ARG A 24 -4.41 -19.00 -18.83
N GLN A 25 -3.48 -19.83 -18.40
CA GLN A 25 -2.09 -19.77 -18.81
C GLN A 25 -1.98 -19.95 -20.32
N VAL A 26 -1.18 -19.09 -20.97
CA VAL A 26 -0.88 -19.21 -22.41
C VAL A 26 0.24 -20.20 -22.63
N SER A 27 0.21 -20.91 -23.75
CA SER A 27 1.22 -21.91 -24.12
C SER A 27 2.35 -21.34 -24.99
N PHE A 28 2.42 -20.02 -25.16
CA PHE A 28 3.37 -19.36 -26.05
C PHE A 28 3.68 -17.93 -25.60
N ALA A 29 4.65 -17.30 -26.26
CA ALA A 29 5.13 -15.94 -26.01
C ALA A 29 5.82 -15.77 -24.64
N GLN A 30 6.07 -14.51 -24.27
CA GLN A 30 6.90 -14.11 -23.12
C GLN A 30 6.33 -14.59 -21.78
N GLU A 31 5.01 -14.66 -21.66
CA GLU A 31 4.31 -15.03 -20.42
C GLU A 31 3.89 -16.51 -20.35
N GLN A 32 4.45 -17.39 -21.19
CA GLN A 32 4.07 -18.81 -21.19
C GLN A 32 4.26 -19.50 -19.83
N MET A 33 5.13 -18.96 -18.97
CA MET A 33 5.38 -19.45 -17.60
C MET A 33 4.54 -18.74 -16.54
N HIS A 34 3.77 -17.70 -16.89
CA HIS A 34 2.85 -17.04 -15.97
C HIS A 34 1.58 -17.87 -15.82
N ALA A 35 1.40 -18.50 -14.66
CA ALA A 35 0.23 -19.31 -14.37
C ALA A 35 -1.08 -18.51 -14.49
N GLY A 36 -2.15 -19.20 -14.83
CA GLY A 36 -3.51 -18.69 -14.75
C GLY A 36 -4.34 -19.57 -13.81
N LEU A 37 -5.61 -19.24 -13.66
CA LEU A 37 -6.56 -20.08 -12.91
C LEU A 37 -6.70 -21.48 -13.55
N LEU A 38 -6.56 -21.54 -14.86
CA LEU A 38 -6.48 -22.76 -15.65
C LEU A 38 -5.08 -22.95 -16.28
N ARG A 39 -4.62 -24.19 -16.35
CA ARG A 39 -3.44 -24.61 -17.14
C ARG A 39 -3.73 -24.58 -18.65
N PRO A 40 -2.70 -24.62 -19.52
CA PRO A 40 -2.93 -24.88 -20.95
C PRO A 40 -3.70 -26.19 -21.11
N GLY A 41 -4.83 -26.16 -21.83
CA GLY A 41 -5.75 -27.30 -21.93
C GLY A 41 -6.99 -27.25 -21.02
N ASN A 42 -7.27 -26.12 -20.37
CA ASN A 42 -8.48 -25.90 -19.54
C ASN A 42 -8.57 -26.75 -18.26
N VAL A 43 -7.44 -27.22 -17.75
CA VAL A 43 -7.41 -27.95 -16.48
C VAL A 43 -7.31 -26.96 -15.33
N ALA A 44 -8.21 -27.05 -14.36
CA ALA A 44 -8.20 -26.19 -13.17
C ALA A 44 -6.89 -26.36 -12.39
N THR A 45 -6.36 -25.24 -11.89
CA THR A 45 -5.22 -25.24 -10.96
C THR A 45 -5.72 -25.34 -9.52
N GLU A 46 -4.80 -25.60 -8.59
CA GLU A 46 -5.09 -25.59 -7.14
C GLU A 46 -5.71 -24.27 -6.69
N VAL A 47 -5.24 -23.16 -7.28
CA VAL A 47 -5.74 -21.80 -7.05
C VAL A 47 -7.22 -21.64 -7.38
N PHE A 48 -7.73 -22.38 -8.36
CA PHE A 48 -9.14 -22.30 -8.75
C PHE A 48 -10.03 -22.78 -7.58
N GLY A 49 -9.69 -23.90 -6.95
CA GLY A 49 -10.42 -24.41 -5.79
C GLY A 49 -10.32 -23.49 -4.57
N GLU A 50 -9.16 -22.84 -4.36
CA GLU A 50 -9.03 -21.82 -3.30
C GLU A 50 -9.94 -20.61 -3.53
N ILE A 51 -10.17 -20.20 -4.79
CA ILE A 51 -11.10 -19.10 -5.11
C ILE A 51 -12.52 -19.49 -4.74
N GLU A 52 -12.92 -20.71 -5.05
CA GLU A 52 -14.26 -21.20 -4.71
C GLU A 52 -14.50 -21.16 -3.19
N SER A 53 -13.51 -21.56 -2.38
CA SER A 53 -13.58 -21.43 -0.91
C SER A 53 -13.77 -19.97 -0.49
N VAL A 54 -12.95 -19.05 -1.00
CA VAL A 54 -13.02 -17.63 -0.64
C VAL A 54 -14.34 -17.00 -1.08
N ILE A 55 -14.89 -17.37 -2.24
CA ILE A 55 -16.21 -16.88 -2.69
C ILE A 55 -17.30 -17.33 -1.73
N ASN A 56 -17.26 -18.59 -1.27
CA ASN A 56 -18.23 -19.09 -0.31
C ASN A 56 -18.09 -18.37 1.04
N GLU A 57 -16.87 -18.16 1.54
CA GLU A 57 -16.64 -17.42 2.78
C GLU A 57 -17.08 -15.95 2.67
N LEU A 58 -16.86 -15.30 1.51
CA LEU A 58 -17.30 -13.94 1.25
C LEU A 58 -18.82 -13.81 1.20
N ALA A 59 -19.53 -14.84 0.73
CA ALA A 59 -20.99 -14.84 0.70
C ALA A 59 -21.59 -14.78 2.12
N ASP A 60 -20.88 -15.35 3.11
CA ASP A 60 -21.26 -15.33 4.52
C ASP A 60 -20.63 -14.16 5.31
N ALA A 61 -19.75 -13.38 4.68
CA ALA A 61 -19.06 -12.27 5.32
C ALA A 61 -19.98 -11.05 5.53
N PRO A 62 -19.82 -10.33 6.66
CA PRO A 62 -20.59 -9.10 6.88
C PRO A 62 -20.19 -8.01 5.88
N ALA A 63 -21.14 -7.13 5.58
CA ALA A 63 -20.83 -5.91 4.85
C ALA A 63 -19.86 -5.05 5.68
N VAL A 64 -18.73 -4.70 5.07
CA VAL A 64 -17.70 -3.85 5.65
C VAL A 64 -17.48 -2.63 4.77
N SER A 65 -17.23 -1.48 5.40
CA SER A 65 -16.90 -0.23 4.73
C SER A 65 -15.48 0.18 5.11
N SER A 66 -14.79 0.92 4.24
CA SER A 66 -13.52 1.53 4.62
C SER A 66 -13.76 2.52 5.76
N ILE A 67 -12.91 2.46 6.77
CA ILE A 67 -12.84 3.45 7.84
C ILE A 67 -11.50 4.18 7.74
N GLN A 68 -11.48 5.47 8.07
CA GLN A 68 -10.24 6.22 8.16
C GLN A 68 -9.31 5.57 9.19
N ALA A 69 -8.05 5.40 8.82
CA ALA A 69 -7.03 4.88 9.70
C ALA A 69 -6.65 5.91 10.78
N PRO A 70 -6.21 5.49 11.98
CA PRO A 70 -5.72 6.42 12.98
C PRO A 70 -4.36 7.03 12.62
N VAL A 71 -3.63 6.46 11.66
CA VAL A 71 -2.29 6.90 11.24
C VAL A 71 -2.30 7.31 9.77
N ALA A 72 -1.81 8.52 9.49
CA ALA A 72 -1.47 8.97 8.15
C ALA A 72 0.04 8.82 7.91
N LEU A 73 0.41 8.27 6.75
CA LEU A 73 1.78 8.22 6.27
C LEU A 73 1.86 8.98 4.94
N LEU A 74 2.63 10.08 4.90
CA LEU A 74 2.76 10.87 3.69
C LEU A 74 3.76 10.22 2.73
N PHE A 75 3.33 10.05 1.47
CA PHE A 75 4.18 9.65 0.36
C PHE A 75 4.26 10.78 -0.67
N ASP A 76 5.48 11.08 -1.11
CA ASP A 76 5.80 12.14 -2.06
C ASP A 76 6.64 11.58 -3.20
N TYR A 77 6.07 11.55 -4.41
CA TYR A 77 6.78 11.10 -5.61
C TYR A 77 7.92 12.04 -5.99
N ASP A 78 7.79 13.35 -5.74
CA ASP A 78 8.86 14.30 -6.05
C ASP A 78 10.05 14.05 -5.12
N ALA A 79 9.80 13.74 -3.84
CA ALA A 79 10.86 13.28 -2.94
C ALA A 79 11.52 11.99 -3.44
N ASP A 80 10.77 10.99 -3.93
CA ASP A 80 11.35 9.75 -4.46
C ASP A 80 12.33 10.04 -5.62
N PHE A 81 11.94 10.92 -6.55
CA PHE A 81 12.81 11.34 -7.65
C PHE A 81 14.05 12.10 -7.17
N VAL A 82 13.91 12.99 -6.17
CA VAL A 82 15.05 13.74 -5.62
C VAL A 82 16.02 12.82 -4.89
N TRP A 83 15.53 11.86 -4.11
CA TRP A 83 16.37 10.85 -3.46
C TRP A 83 17.10 9.97 -4.48
N ALA A 84 16.45 9.61 -5.59
CA ALA A 84 17.09 8.85 -6.66
C ALA A 84 18.18 9.67 -7.39
N ALA A 85 17.92 10.96 -7.64
CA ALA A 85 18.88 11.86 -8.29
C ALA A 85 20.08 12.19 -7.37
N GLN A 86 19.83 12.34 -6.07
CA GLN A 86 20.84 12.70 -5.08
C GLN A 86 20.70 11.85 -3.80
N PRO A 87 21.15 10.58 -3.84
CA PRO A 87 20.99 9.67 -2.72
C PRO A 87 21.90 10.00 -1.53
N HIS A 88 23.02 10.70 -1.76
CA HIS A 88 24.06 11.08 -0.78
C HIS A 88 24.77 9.91 -0.03
N GLY A 89 24.17 8.73 0.02
CA GLY A 89 24.75 7.51 0.57
C GLY A 89 24.37 6.31 -0.28
N ALA A 90 25.32 5.40 -0.48
CA ALA A 90 25.07 4.16 -1.21
C ALA A 90 23.98 3.34 -0.50
N GLY A 91 22.98 2.90 -1.25
CA GLY A 91 21.87 2.08 -0.73
C GLY A 91 20.73 2.85 -0.06
N LEU A 92 20.79 4.18 0.02
CA LEU A 92 19.65 4.98 0.49
C LEU A 92 18.56 5.06 -0.57
N SER A 93 17.32 4.76 -0.18
CA SER A 93 16.13 4.81 -1.02
C SER A 93 14.98 5.44 -0.25
N TYR A 94 14.28 6.39 -0.88
CA TYR A 94 13.08 6.99 -0.30
C TYR A 94 11.97 5.96 -0.11
N PHE A 95 11.64 5.18 -1.16
CA PHE A 95 10.69 4.08 -1.04
C PHE A 95 11.10 3.10 0.07
N GLY A 96 12.38 2.72 0.15
CA GLY A 96 12.89 1.86 1.21
C GLY A 96 12.64 2.43 2.62
N LEU A 97 12.97 3.71 2.82
CA LEU A 97 12.72 4.42 4.08
C LEU A 97 11.24 4.43 4.44
N VAL A 98 10.37 4.82 3.49
CA VAL A 98 8.92 4.85 3.70
C VAL A 98 8.38 3.45 4.03
N PHE A 99 8.87 2.42 3.35
CA PHE A 99 8.47 1.04 3.58
C PHE A 99 8.91 0.53 4.96
N ASP A 100 10.06 0.97 5.47
CA ASP A 100 10.50 0.66 6.84
C ASP A 100 9.61 1.29 7.90
N TRP A 101 9.16 2.54 7.71
CA TRP A 101 8.15 3.18 8.55
C TRP A 101 6.83 2.42 8.51
N TYR A 102 6.31 2.15 7.30
CA TYR A 102 5.08 1.38 7.10
C TYR A 102 5.16 0.02 7.80
N ARG A 103 6.26 -0.73 7.60
CA ARG A 103 6.46 -2.05 8.23
C ARG A 103 6.48 -1.95 9.76
N SER A 104 7.10 -0.91 10.30
CA SER A 104 7.18 -0.70 11.75
C SER A 104 5.79 -0.43 12.34
N LEU A 105 5.00 0.43 11.70
CA LEU A 105 3.62 0.71 12.09
C LEU A 105 2.72 -0.54 11.96
N ARG A 106 2.85 -1.32 10.87
CA ARG A 106 2.10 -2.58 10.69
C ARG A 106 2.46 -3.64 11.73
N LYS A 107 3.73 -3.72 12.17
CA LYS A 107 4.16 -4.61 13.27
C LYS A 107 3.52 -4.25 14.62
N LEU A 108 3.11 -3.00 14.79
CA LEU A 108 2.35 -2.55 15.96
C LEU A 108 0.83 -2.79 15.82
N GLY A 109 0.37 -3.37 14.70
CA GLY A 109 -1.04 -3.64 14.45
C GLY A 109 -1.86 -2.42 14.04
N LEU A 110 -1.20 -1.33 13.62
CA LEU A 110 -1.88 -0.09 13.24
C LEU A 110 -2.39 -0.16 11.79
N SER A 111 -3.63 0.28 11.58
CA SER A 111 -4.15 0.65 10.26
C SER A 111 -3.52 1.98 9.84
N ILE A 112 -3.24 2.14 8.54
CA ILE A 112 -2.45 3.26 8.00
C ILE A 112 -3.08 3.71 6.69
N ASP A 113 -3.35 5.00 6.57
CA ASP A 113 -3.69 5.65 5.30
C ASP A 113 -2.41 6.24 4.69
N ILE A 114 -2.16 5.95 3.42
CA ILE A 114 -1.05 6.54 2.66
C ILE A 114 -1.59 7.75 1.91
N LEU A 115 -1.16 8.94 2.34
CA LEU A 115 -1.66 10.20 1.81
C LEU A 115 -0.65 10.84 0.85
N PRO A 116 -1.10 11.46 -0.26
CA PRO A 116 -0.23 12.28 -1.09
C PRO A 116 0.25 13.53 -0.35
N ALA A 117 1.42 14.04 -0.74
CA ALA A 117 1.96 15.33 -0.24
C ALA A 117 1.06 16.54 -0.53
N THR A 118 0.03 16.39 -1.36
CA THR A 118 -0.96 17.44 -1.68
C THR A 118 -2.07 17.57 -0.64
N ASP A 119 -2.24 16.60 0.26
CA ASP A 119 -3.29 16.66 1.27
C ASP A 119 -3.02 17.75 2.31
N ARG A 120 -4.10 18.37 2.79
CA ARG A 120 -4.11 19.46 3.78
C ARG A 120 -5.10 19.24 4.91
N ASP A 121 -6.00 18.28 4.75
CA ASP A 121 -6.95 17.89 5.78
C ASP A 121 -6.39 16.67 6.51
N PHE A 122 -6.13 16.88 7.80
CA PHE A 122 -5.62 15.85 8.69
C PHE A 122 -6.56 15.58 9.86
N GLU A 123 -7.80 16.06 9.78
CA GLU A 123 -8.80 15.81 10.81
C GLU A 123 -9.02 14.30 10.99
N GLY A 124 -9.16 13.86 12.24
CA GLY A 124 -9.40 12.45 12.58
C GLY A 124 -8.14 11.58 12.71
N TYR A 125 -6.99 11.99 12.17
CA TYR A 125 -5.73 11.26 12.40
C TYR A 125 -5.17 11.53 13.79
N GLN A 126 -4.65 10.49 14.43
CA GLN A 126 -3.96 10.58 15.72
C GLN A 126 -2.45 10.78 15.55
N LEU A 127 -1.89 10.21 14.49
CA LEU A 127 -0.47 10.28 14.15
C LEU A 127 -0.29 10.55 12.66
N ILE A 128 0.62 11.47 12.32
CA ILE A 128 1.04 11.77 10.95
C ILE A 128 2.54 11.56 10.85
N VAL A 129 2.97 10.72 9.92
CA VAL A 129 4.38 10.43 9.66
C VAL A 129 4.78 11.02 8.32
N VAL A 130 5.87 11.80 8.31
CA VAL A 130 6.49 12.38 7.10
C VAL A 130 7.93 11.85 7.01
N PRO A 131 8.16 10.68 6.35
CA PRO A 131 9.41 9.94 6.47
C PRO A 131 10.67 10.66 5.98
N GLY A 132 10.59 11.36 4.86
CA GLY A 132 11.77 11.95 4.21
C GLY A 132 11.45 12.92 3.08
N MET A 133 10.40 13.72 3.26
CA MET A 133 9.94 14.71 2.26
C MET A 133 10.95 15.85 2.14
N ILE A 134 11.71 15.87 1.04
CA ILE A 134 12.79 16.84 0.84
C ILE A 134 12.26 18.26 0.86
N HIS A 135 11.24 18.55 0.07
CA HIS A 135 10.64 19.88 -0.02
C HIS A 135 9.23 19.87 0.57
N MET A 136 9.00 20.71 1.59
CA MET A 136 7.68 20.88 2.19
C MET A 136 7.09 22.25 1.81
N PRO A 137 6.02 22.27 1.01
CA PRO A 137 5.28 23.49 0.71
C PRO A 137 4.81 24.21 1.99
N ALA A 138 4.79 25.55 1.95
CA ALA A 138 4.46 26.36 3.13
C ALA A 138 3.04 26.10 3.66
N ASP A 139 2.09 25.84 2.77
CA ASP A 139 0.71 25.47 3.11
C ASP A 139 0.62 24.09 3.77
N LEU A 140 1.37 23.09 3.30
CA LEU A 140 1.48 21.80 3.97
C LEU A 140 2.08 21.95 5.37
N LYS A 141 3.17 22.72 5.48
CA LYS A 141 3.81 23.00 6.77
C LYS A 141 2.84 23.65 7.75
N ASN A 142 2.04 24.60 7.29
CA ASN A 142 1.01 25.25 8.10
C ASN A 142 -0.08 24.25 8.52
N ALA A 143 -0.56 23.39 7.61
CA ALA A 143 -1.55 22.37 7.93
C ALA A 143 -1.04 21.39 8.99
N LEU A 144 0.19 20.88 8.83
CA LEU A 144 0.84 19.99 9.80
C LEU A 144 1.13 20.67 11.14
N SER A 145 1.35 21.99 11.16
CA SER A 145 1.61 22.73 12.41
C SER A 145 0.34 23.06 13.19
N ASN A 146 -0.81 23.07 12.52
CA ASN A 146 -2.11 23.45 13.10
C ASN A 146 -3.02 22.26 13.39
N THR A 147 -2.62 21.04 13.02
CA THR A 147 -3.36 19.82 13.38
C THR A 147 -3.27 19.52 14.88
N SER A 148 -4.25 18.80 15.40
CA SER A 148 -4.23 18.22 16.74
C SER A 148 -3.50 16.88 16.82
N SER A 149 -3.15 16.29 15.67
CA SER A 149 -2.41 15.02 15.57
C SER A 149 -0.96 15.17 16.01
N GLU A 150 -0.36 14.08 16.50
CA GLU A 150 1.08 13.99 16.67
C GLU A 150 1.78 13.91 15.30
N VAL A 151 2.83 14.69 15.07
CA VAL A 151 3.55 14.74 13.78
C VAL A 151 5.00 14.31 13.96
N ILE A 152 5.41 13.28 13.20
CA ILE A 152 6.80 12.80 13.17
C ILE A 152 7.43 13.13 11.82
N LEU A 153 8.46 13.95 11.85
CA LEU A 153 9.28 14.26 10.68
C LEU A 153 10.54 13.37 10.71
N GLY A 154 10.73 12.59 9.65
CA GLY A 154 11.89 11.73 9.50
C GLY A 154 13.10 12.43 8.89
N LEU A 155 14.07 11.61 8.47
CA LEU A 155 15.39 12.04 8.02
C LEU A 155 15.29 12.79 6.69
N ARG A 156 16.07 13.87 6.55
CA ARG A 156 16.09 14.74 5.35
C ARG A 156 14.76 15.43 5.03
N THR A 157 13.80 15.41 5.95
CA THR A 157 12.57 16.18 5.79
C THR A 157 12.88 17.68 5.90
N CYS A 158 12.44 18.46 4.91
CA CYS A 158 12.76 19.90 4.79
C CYS A 158 14.27 20.22 4.73
N ALA A 159 15.07 19.34 4.14
CA ALA A 159 16.52 19.51 3.97
C ALA A 159 16.91 20.35 2.76
#